data_AF-A0A8H3GSD4-F1
#
_entry.id   AF-A0A8H3GSD4-F1
#
_cell.length_a   1.000
_cell.length_b   1.000
_cell.length_c   1.000
_cell.angle_alpha   90.00
_cell.angle_beta   90.00
_cell.angle_gamma   90.00
#
_symmetry.space_group_name_H-M   'P 1'
#
loop_
_entity.id
_entity.type
_entity.pdbx_description
1 polymer ?
#
loop_
_entity_poly.entity_id
_entity_poly.type
_entity_poly.pdbx_seq_one_letter_code
_entity_poly.pdbx_strand_id
1 'polypeptide(L)'
;MSERAQTAWVSRPVGGIPISEDLAPSIVFAILYALLLPNIIYTFFIRKPRAWNVVQISTVIFAVERIAWCIIRAVQAAHPEKRTSGGLMNYVQATVALGFVGVSSEATKLLRCVLVHTTLPENGASKDRRTARQCYRHFSLFIELAFLGATIPGIIAGGQYSSARYDQSKADSNMNLLKASASVALILQAVMVLVSLVAAFKVQEVNRMRCFELAGLTLLIMSAPIYRLCVLDIRTIDVFAPISSTDRALFYIFHLAPEWICVSILLSTNVRARFGTGRWGDYEFRETLRDKRLKQAEEDAMRLQLGSQDESETV
;
A
#
# COMPACT_ATOMS: atom_id res chain seq x y z
N MET A 1 32.19 -14.41 15.22
CA MET A 1 32.11 -12.93 15.23
C MET A 1 32.21 -12.49 16.67
N SER A 2 33.19 -11.66 17.02
CA SER A 2 33.35 -11.12 18.38
C SER A 2 32.06 -10.41 18.80
N GLU A 3 31.49 -10.82 19.93
CA GLU A 3 30.34 -10.18 20.58
C GLU A 3 30.75 -8.76 21.01
N ARG A 4 30.67 -7.80 20.10
CA ARG A 4 30.69 -6.41 20.50
C ARG A 4 29.42 -6.17 21.32
N ALA A 5 29.62 -5.81 22.59
CA ALA A 5 28.54 -5.36 23.45
C ALA A 5 27.84 -4.17 22.78
N GLN A 6 26.51 -4.14 22.86
CA GLN A 6 25.74 -2.99 22.42
C GLN A 6 26.09 -1.78 23.30
N THR A 7 26.40 -0.64 22.67
CA THR A 7 26.83 0.58 23.36
C THR A 7 25.86 1.74 23.18
N ALA A 8 25.00 1.69 22.17
CA ALA A 8 24.06 2.76 21.86
C ALA A 8 22.63 2.44 22.32
N TRP A 9 21.93 3.48 22.74
CA TRP A 9 20.49 3.47 22.99
C TRP A 9 19.76 3.63 21.66
N VAL A 10 19.19 2.53 21.17
CA VAL A 10 18.41 2.49 19.93
C VAL A 10 16.92 2.38 20.23
N SER A 11 16.07 2.82 19.31
CA SER A 11 14.64 2.49 19.37
C SER A 11 14.46 0.98 19.36
N ARG A 12 13.51 0.48 20.15
CA ARG A 12 13.15 -0.94 20.13
C ARG A 12 12.74 -1.36 18.71
N PRO A 13 13.12 -2.56 18.26
CA PRO A 13 12.65 -3.08 16.98
C PRO A 13 11.13 -3.11 16.96
N VAL A 14 10.50 -2.75 15.84
CA VAL A 14 9.03 -2.83 15.73
C VAL A 14 8.62 -4.30 15.85
N GLY A 15 7.75 -4.59 16.83
CA GLY A 15 7.36 -5.95 17.21
C GLY A 15 8.37 -6.68 18.09
N GLY A 16 9.50 -6.07 18.45
CA GLY A 16 10.54 -6.70 19.25
C GLY A 16 11.24 -7.87 18.55
N ILE A 17 12.17 -8.48 19.29
CA ILE A 17 12.88 -9.67 18.84
C ILE A 17 11.98 -10.89 18.96
N PRO A 18 11.91 -11.75 17.93
CA PRO A 18 11.02 -12.91 17.97
C PRO A 18 11.50 -13.90 19.03
N ILE A 19 10.60 -14.32 19.92
CA ILE A 19 10.84 -15.39 20.89
C ILE A 19 9.85 -16.54 20.67
N SER A 20 9.93 -17.61 21.47
CA SER A 20 9.11 -18.82 21.29
C SER A 20 7.60 -18.55 21.18
N GLU A 21 7.08 -17.58 21.93
CA GLU A 21 5.66 -17.19 21.85
C GLU A 21 5.28 -16.51 20.52
N ASP A 22 6.23 -15.93 19.77
CA ASP A 22 5.99 -15.37 18.43
C ASP A 22 5.88 -16.46 17.34
N LEU A 23 6.22 -17.71 17.65
CA LEU A 23 6.24 -18.80 16.67
C LEU A 23 4.84 -19.06 16.09
N ALA A 24 3.87 -19.32 16.96
CA ALA A 24 2.50 -19.61 16.56
C ALA A 24 1.86 -18.46 15.73
N PRO A 25 1.84 -17.20 16.19
CA PRO A 25 1.25 -16.12 15.40
C PRO A 25 1.99 -15.89 14.08
N SER A 26 3.33 -16.03 14.05
CA SER A 26 4.09 -15.88 12.79
C SER A 26 3.72 -16.96 11.76
N ILE A 27 3.54 -18.21 12.19
CA ILE A 27 3.07 -19.30 11.31
C ILE A 27 1.65 -19.03 10.83
N VAL A 28 0.74 -18.60 11.72
CA VAL A 28 -0.65 -18.28 11.36
C VAL A 28 -0.69 -17.20 10.29
N PHE A 29 0.02 -16.08 10.48
CA PHE A 29 0.07 -15.01 9.49
C PHE A 29 0.74 -15.45 8.18
N ALA A 30 1.80 -16.27 8.24
CA ALA A 30 2.41 -16.83 7.02
C ALA A 30 1.39 -17.64 6.21
N ILE A 31 0.59 -18.49 6.86
CA ILE A 31 -0.48 -19.26 6.22
C ILE A 31 -1.55 -18.32 5.67
N LEU A 32 -2.00 -17.33 6.45
CA LEU A 32 -3.02 -16.38 6.03
C LEU A 32 -2.60 -15.57 4.78
N TYR A 33 -1.34 -15.15 4.68
CA TYR A 33 -0.83 -14.52 3.45
C TYR A 33 -0.65 -15.53 2.31
N ALA A 34 -0.20 -16.76 2.60
CA ALA A 34 -0.05 -17.82 1.59
C ALA A 34 -1.39 -18.22 0.97
N LEU A 35 -2.49 -18.21 1.74
CA LEU A 35 -3.84 -18.45 1.24
C LEU A 35 -4.34 -17.38 0.26
N LEU A 36 -3.69 -16.21 0.20
CA LEU A 36 -3.97 -15.21 -0.83
C LEU A 36 -3.32 -15.56 -2.18
N LEU A 37 -2.26 -16.39 -2.20
CA LEU A 37 -1.52 -16.74 -3.41
C LEU A 37 -2.39 -17.48 -4.45
N PRO A 38 -3.24 -18.48 -4.12
CA PRO A 38 -4.13 -19.09 -5.10
C PRO A 38 -5.03 -18.07 -5.79
N ASN A 39 -5.54 -17.09 -5.05
CA ASN A 39 -6.38 -16.03 -5.62
C ASN A 39 -5.56 -15.07 -6.50
N ILE A 40 -4.33 -14.72 -6.09
CA ILE A 40 -3.39 -13.96 -6.93
C ILE A 40 -3.12 -14.74 -8.22
N ILE A 41 -2.76 -16.02 -8.12
CA ILE A 41 -2.43 -16.87 -9.26
C ILE A 41 -3.62 -17.00 -10.21
N TYR A 42 -4.80 -17.29 -9.65
CA TYR A 42 -6.03 -17.40 -10.42
C TYR A 42 -6.38 -16.10 -11.14
N THR A 43 -6.25 -14.95 -10.47
CA THR A 43 -6.60 -13.64 -11.03
C THR A 43 -5.57 -13.14 -12.04
N PHE A 44 -4.28 -13.41 -11.85
CA PHE A 44 -3.20 -12.93 -12.71
C PHE A 44 -2.92 -13.84 -13.91
N PHE A 45 -2.99 -15.17 -13.73
CA PHE A 45 -2.56 -16.13 -14.75
C PHE A 45 -3.70 -16.90 -15.42
N ILE A 46 -4.80 -17.19 -14.72
CA ILE A 46 -5.85 -18.10 -15.21
C ILE A 46 -7.05 -17.36 -15.79
N ARG A 47 -7.60 -16.38 -15.05
CA ARG A 47 -8.73 -15.58 -15.53
C ARG A 47 -8.23 -14.58 -16.57
N LYS A 48 -8.89 -14.52 -17.75
CA LYS A 48 -8.56 -13.64 -18.89
C LYS A 48 -7.94 -12.31 -18.43
N PRO A 49 -6.88 -11.78 -19.11
CA PRO A 49 -6.08 -10.59 -18.71
C PRO A 49 -6.84 -9.26 -18.55
N ARG A 50 -8.17 -9.28 -18.59
CA ARG A 50 -9.08 -8.17 -18.33
C ARG A 50 -9.27 -7.86 -16.84
N ALA A 51 -9.02 -8.80 -15.91
CA ALA A 51 -9.08 -8.49 -14.46
C ALA A 51 -7.80 -7.84 -13.92
N TRP A 52 -6.70 -7.94 -14.66
CA TRP A 52 -5.39 -7.46 -14.25
C TRP A 52 -5.30 -5.93 -14.24
N ASN A 53 -4.78 -5.40 -13.14
CA ASN A 53 -4.45 -4.00 -12.99
C ASN A 53 -3.05 -3.86 -12.39
N VAL A 54 -2.20 -3.05 -13.04
CA VAL A 54 -0.84 -2.70 -12.59
C VAL A 54 -0.85 -2.10 -11.19
N VAL A 55 -1.94 -1.44 -10.79
CA VAL A 55 -2.10 -0.87 -9.45
C VAL A 55 -1.95 -1.93 -8.35
N GLN A 56 -2.39 -3.17 -8.58
CA GLN A 56 -2.32 -4.26 -7.58
C GLN A 56 -0.94 -4.94 -7.48
N ILE A 57 0.02 -4.63 -8.37
CA ILE A 57 1.35 -5.26 -8.34
C ILE A 57 2.06 -4.98 -7.02
N SER A 58 1.92 -3.76 -6.47
CA SER A 58 2.47 -3.41 -5.16
C SER A 58 1.92 -4.30 -4.05
N THR A 59 0.61 -4.50 -4.01
CA THR A 59 -0.03 -5.37 -3.01
C THR A 59 0.38 -6.83 -3.17
N VAL A 60 0.57 -7.32 -4.40
CA VAL A 60 1.07 -8.69 -4.63
C VAL A 60 2.50 -8.86 -4.13
N ILE A 61 3.40 -7.95 -4.51
CA ILE A 61 4.80 -7.97 -4.03
C ILE A 61 4.82 -7.90 -2.50
N PHE A 62 3.99 -7.05 -1.92
CA PHE A 62 3.87 -6.90 -0.48
C PHE A 62 3.36 -8.17 0.20
N ALA A 63 2.33 -8.82 -0.33
CA ALA A 63 1.83 -10.08 0.22
C ALA A 63 2.89 -11.18 0.20
N VAL A 64 3.65 -11.31 -0.90
CA VAL A 64 4.75 -12.28 -1.01
C VAL A 64 5.89 -11.96 -0.05
N GLU A 65 6.25 -10.67 0.06
CA GLU A 65 7.24 -10.19 1.02
C GLU A 65 6.83 -10.53 2.47
N ARG A 66 5.55 -10.33 2.82
CA ARG A 66 5.03 -10.65 4.16
C ARG A 66 5.07 -12.14 4.50
N ILE A 67 4.98 -13.04 3.52
CA ILE A 67 5.20 -14.47 3.73
C ILE A 67 6.65 -14.71 4.15
N ALA A 68 7.62 -14.17 3.40
CA ALA A 68 9.04 -14.31 3.72
C ALA A 68 9.37 -13.70 5.08
N TRP A 69 8.82 -12.53 5.39
CA TRP A 69 8.95 -11.87 6.68
C TRP A 69 8.43 -12.73 7.84
N CYS A 70 7.22 -13.30 7.71
CA CYS A 70 6.63 -14.15 8.74
C CYS A 70 7.43 -15.45 8.94
N ILE A 71 7.96 -16.04 7.86
CA ILE A 71 8.82 -17.22 7.93
C ILE A 71 10.12 -16.89 8.65
N ILE A 72 10.79 -15.79 8.31
CA ILE A 72 12.01 -15.35 9.00
C ILE A 72 11.73 -15.14 10.49
N ARG A 73 10.61 -14.51 10.83
CA ARG A 73 10.20 -14.28 12.21
C ARG A 73 9.94 -15.59 12.97
N ALA A 74 9.28 -16.56 12.34
CA ALA A 74 9.05 -17.89 12.90
C ALA A 74 10.37 -18.66 13.11
N VAL A 75 11.30 -18.60 12.16
CA VAL A 75 12.62 -19.21 12.28
C VAL A 75 13.41 -18.58 13.43
N GLN A 76 13.41 -17.25 13.56
CA GLN A 76 14.06 -16.56 14.68
C GLN A 76 13.41 -16.88 16.03
N ALA A 77 12.10 -17.12 16.06
CA ALA A 77 11.39 -17.57 17.26
C ALA A 77 11.85 -18.98 17.70
N ALA A 78 11.98 -19.91 16.75
CA ALA A 78 12.38 -21.29 17.00
C ALA A 78 13.89 -21.47 17.25
N HIS A 79 14.74 -20.63 16.64
CA HIS A 79 16.19 -20.75 16.63
C HIS A 79 16.86 -19.48 17.21
N PRO A 80 17.14 -19.44 18.53
CA PRO A 80 17.71 -18.27 19.20
C PRO A 80 19.01 -17.74 18.57
N GLU A 81 19.84 -18.63 18.02
CA GLU A 81 21.09 -18.30 17.35
C GLU A 81 20.90 -17.46 16.07
N LYS A 82 19.69 -17.47 15.47
CA LYS A 82 19.36 -16.68 14.29
C LYS A 82 18.88 -15.26 14.63
N ARG A 83 18.55 -14.99 15.91
CA ARG A 83 18.07 -13.67 16.37
C ARG A 83 19.14 -12.59 16.30
N THR A 84 20.41 -12.98 16.48
CA THR A 84 21.57 -12.08 16.49
C THR A 84 22.05 -11.68 15.08
N SER A 85 21.46 -12.26 14.02
CA SER A 85 21.81 -11.94 12.64
C SER A 85 21.41 -10.50 12.29
N GLY A 86 22.42 -9.64 12.16
CA GLY A 86 22.22 -8.24 11.78
C GLY A 86 21.54 -8.07 10.42
N GLY A 87 21.83 -8.95 9.45
CA GLY A 87 21.19 -8.92 8.13
C GLY A 87 19.69 -9.23 8.18
N LEU A 88 19.30 -10.26 8.93
CA LEU A 88 17.88 -10.61 9.12
C LEU A 88 17.15 -9.50 9.88
N MET A 89 17.78 -8.90 10.89
CA MET A 89 17.23 -7.76 11.62
C MET A 89 16.96 -6.58 10.70
N ASN A 90 17.95 -6.21 9.88
CA ASN A 90 17.84 -5.10 8.95
C ASN A 90 16.72 -5.34 7.95
N TYR A 91 16.63 -6.56 7.40
CA TYR A 91 15.56 -6.95 6.49
C TYR A 91 14.18 -6.81 7.15
N VAL A 92 13.99 -7.40 8.33
CA VAL A 92 12.71 -7.37 9.07
C VAL A 92 12.30 -5.94 9.42
N GLN A 93 13.25 -5.09 9.84
CA GLN A 93 12.96 -3.70 10.22
C GLN A 93 12.76 -2.78 8.99
N ALA A 94 13.44 -3.03 7.87
CA ALA A 94 13.22 -2.26 6.63
C ALA A 94 11.87 -2.59 5.98
N THR A 95 11.46 -3.85 6.01
CA THR A 95 10.21 -4.31 5.37
C THR A 95 8.98 -4.03 6.22
N VAL A 96 9.06 -4.16 7.55
CA VAL A 96 7.98 -3.71 8.44
C VAL A 96 7.75 -2.19 8.27
N ALA A 97 8.80 -1.46 7.90
CA ALA A 97 8.71 -0.03 7.66
C ALA A 97 7.90 0.38 6.43
N LEU A 98 7.84 -0.51 5.43
CA LEU A 98 7.33 -0.21 4.10
C LEU A 98 5.86 -0.62 3.91
N GLY A 99 5.38 -1.56 4.70
CA GLY A 99 4.14 -2.27 4.38
C GLY A 99 2.92 -1.38 4.26
N PHE A 100 2.61 -0.65 5.33
CA PHE A 100 1.51 0.32 5.32
C PHE A 100 1.66 1.43 4.27
N VAL A 101 2.89 1.80 3.87
CA VAL A 101 3.12 2.83 2.83
C VAL A 101 2.71 2.31 1.45
N GLY A 102 3.05 1.07 1.12
CA GLY A 102 2.69 0.44 -0.16
C GLY A 102 1.17 0.37 -0.34
N VAL A 103 0.46 -0.11 0.69
CA VAL A 103 -1.02 -0.19 0.69
C VAL A 103 -1.65 1.21 0.57
N SER A 104 -1.09 2.21 1.25
CA SER A 104 -1.61 3.58 1.20
C SER A 104 -1.41 4.23 -0.18
N SER A 105 -0.25 4.01 -0.81
CA SER A 105 0.01 4.46 -2.19
C SER A 105 -0.99 3.84 -3.18
N GLU A 106 -1.38 2.58 -2.96
CA GLU A 106 -2.41 1.93 -3.77
C GLU A 106 -3.78 2.57 -3.58
N ALA A 107 -4.18 2.86 -2.34
CA ALA A 107 -5.42 3.59 -2.05
C ALA A 107 -5.46 4.97 -2.74
N THR A 108 -4.33 5.69 -2.83
CA THR A 108 -4.22 6.95 -3.60
C THR A 108 -4.51 6.75 -5.08
N LYS A 109 -3.96 5.69 -5.70
CA LYS A 109 -4.22 5.39 -7.12
C LYS A 109 -5.69 5.05 -7.36
N LEU A 110 -6.32 4.32 -6.44
CA LEU A 110 -7.74 3.98 -6.53
C LEU A 110 -8.62 5.23 -6.34
N LEU A 111 -8.30 6.09 -5.38
CA LEU A 111 -9.00 7.36 -5.20
C LEU A 111 -8.91 8.24 -6.45
N ARG A 112 -7.72 8.31 -7.08
CA ARG A 112 -7.54 9.00 -8.36
C ARG A 112 -8.52 8.49 -9.40
N CYS A 113 -8.62 7.16 -9.57
CA CYS A 113 -9.54 6.57 -10.54
C CYS A 113 -11.00 6.95 -10.26
N VAL A 114 -11.43 6.83 -8.99
CA VAL A 114 -12.80 7.21 -8.57
C VAL A 114 -13.10 8.67 -8.88
N LEU A 115 -12.16 9.59 -8.60
CA LEU A 115 -12.31 11.02 -8.84
C LEU A 115 -12.27 11.36 -10.33
N VAL A 116 -11.37 10.74 -11.12
CA VAL A 116 -11.29 10.97 -12.57
C VAL A 116 -12.57 10.52 -13.27
N HIS A 117 -13.19 9.44 -12.81
CA HIS A 117 -14.43 8.92 -13.39
C HIS A 117 -15.58 9.93 -13.36
N THR A 118 -15.66 10.78 -12.33
CA THR A 118 -16.71 11.81 -12.24
C THR A 118 -16.53 12.94 -13.26
N THR A 119 -15.41 12.98 -13.97
CA THR A 119 -15.09 14.05 -14.93
C THR A 119 -15.32 13.64 -16.39
N LEU A 120 -15.70 12.39 -16.64
CA LEU A 120 -15.75 11.78 -17.97
C LEU A 120 -17.21 11.49 -18.38
N PRO A 121 -17.74 12.06 -19.49
CA PRO A 121 -19.08 11.77 -19.97
C PRO A 121 -19.31 10.29 -20.27
N GLU A 122 -18.31 9.58 -20.81
CA GLU A 122 -18.39 8.13 -21.05
C GLU A 122 -18.62 7.30 -19.77
N ASN A 123 -18.38 7.87 -18.60
CA ASN A 123 -18.61 7.25 -17.29
C ASN A 123 -19.85 7.80 -16.57
N GLY A 124 -20.73 8.52 -17.29
CA GLY A 124 -21.97 9.07 -16.76
C GLY A 124 -21.88 10.47 -16.18
N ALA A 125 -20.77 11.20 -16.41
CA ALA A 125 -20.70 12.60 -16.02
C ALA A 125 -21.56 13.49 -16.93
N SER A 126 -22.29 14.45 -16.35
CA SER A 126 -23.14 15.39 -17.10
C SER A 126 -22.36 16.27 -18.09
N LYS A 127 -21.09 16.58 -17.78
CA LYS A 127 -20.21 17.38 -18.64
C LYS A 127 -18.76 16.94 -18.51
N ASP A 128 -17.99 17.05 -19.60
CA ASP A 128 -16.55 16.83 -19.58
C ASP A 128 -15.85 17.91 -18.73
N ARG A 129 -15.20 17.50 -17.63
CA ARG A 129 -14.56 18.41 -16.66
C ARG A 129 -13.03 18.26 -16.69
N ARG A 130 -12.42 18.71 -17.79
CA ARG A 130 -10.98 18.58 -18.06
C ARG A 130 -10.07 19.16 -16.97
N THR A 131 -10.32 20.39 -16.53
CA THR A 131 -9.49 21.05 -15.50
C THR A 131 -9.51 20.32 -14.17
N ALA A 132 -10.69 19.85 -13.73
CA ALA A 132 -10.82 19.07 -12.51
C ALA A 132 -10.06 17.73 -12.61
N ARG A 133 -10.16 17.05 -13.75
CA ARG A 133 -9.43 15.81 -14.02
C ARG A 133 -7.92 15.97 -13.88
N GLN A 134 -7.37 17.03 -14.49
CA GLN A 134 -5.95 17.34 -14.38
C GLN A 134 -5.58 17.65 -12.93
N CYS A 135 -6.39 18.42 -12.20
CA CYS A 135 -6.16 18.69 -10.78
C CYS A 135 -6.10 17.39 -9.95
N TYR A 136 -7.04 16.47 -10.13
CA TYR A 136 -7.06 15.19 -9.42
C TYR A 136 -5.82 14.33 -9.72
N ARG A 137 -5.35 14.34 -10.98
CA ARG A 137 -4.13 13.63 -11.39
C ARG A 137 -2.88 14.22 -10.74
N HIS A 138 -2.72 15.54 -10.78
CA HIS A 138 -1.55 16.21 -10.18
C HIS A 138 -1.55 16.05 -8.66
N PHE A 139 -2.70 16.23 -8.00
CA PHE A 139 -2.83 15.99 -6.57
C PHE A 139 -2.42 14.56 -6.19
N SER A 140 -2.96 13.56 -6.89
CA SER A 140 -2.65 12.16 -6.60
C SER A 140 -1.18 11.83 -6.87
N LEU A 141 -0.61 12.38 -7.96
CA LEU A 141 0.81 12.21 -8.26
C LEU A 141 1.70 12.82 -7.16
N PHE A 142 1.35 14.01 -6.66
CA PHE A 142 2.08 14.64 -5.57
C PHE A 142 2.03 13.78 -4.30
N ILE A 143 0.86 13.25 -3.94
CA ILE A 143 0.71 12.35 -2.78
C ILE A 143 1.48 11.04 -2.99
N GLU A 144 1.44 10.45 -4.18
CA GLU A 144 2.22 9.25 -4.51
C GLU A 144 3.74 9.49 -4.39
N LEU A 145 4.23 10.62 -4.90
CA LEU A 145 5.63 11.03 -4.75
C LEU A 145 6.00 11.29 -3.29
N ALA A 146 5.09 11.86 -2.49
CA ALA A 146 5.31 12.08 -1.07
C ALA A 146 5.38 10.75 -0.30
N PHE A 147 4.54 9.76 -0.63
CA PHE A 147 4.65 8.40 -0.08
C PHE A 147 5.98 7.75 -0.47
N LEU A 148 6.40 7.88 -1.73
CA LEU A 148 7.71 7.39 -2.17
C LEU A 148 8.84 8.07 -1.39
N GLY A 149 8.77 9.40 -1.21
CA GLY A 149 9.70 10.15 -0.38
C GLY A 149 9.74 9.65 1.06
N ALA A 150 8.59 9.28 1.64
CA ALA A 150 8.51 8.71 2.99
C ALA A 150 9.12 7.29 3.08
N THR A 151 9.12 6.50 2.01
CA THR A 151 9.74 5.16 2.03
C THR A 151 11.26 5.20 2.16
N ILE A 152 11.92 6.18 1.54
CA ILE A 152 13.39 6.23 1.44
C ILE A 152 14.06 6.30 2.84
N PRO A 153 13.68 7.25 3.73
CA PRO A 153 14.21 7.28 5.10
C PRO A 153 13.94 5.99 5.88
N GLY A 154 12.75 5.38 5.68
CA GLY A 154 12.37 4.14 6.33
C GLY A 154 13.26 2.95 5.92
N ILE A 155 13.61 2.85 4.64
CA ILE A 155 14.52 1.82 4.11
C ILE A 155 15.93 2.04 4.61
N ILE A 156 16.46 3.27 4.49
CA ILE A 156 17.82 3.59 4.92
C ILE A 156 17.98 3.26 6.41
N ALA A 157 17.03 3.71 7.22
CA ALA A 157 17.08 3.49 8.65
C ALA A 157 16.84 2.02 9.05
N GLY A 158 15.90 1.33 8.41
CA GLY A 158 15.71 -0.11 8.61
C GLY A 158 16.94 -0.92 8.22
N GLY A 159 17.57 -0.57 7.09
CA GLY A 159 18.78 -1.20 6.57
C GLY A 159 20.03 -0.95 7.41
N GLN A 160 20.06 0.13 8.19
CA GLN A 160 21.19 0.49 9.07
C GLN A 160 20.97 0.10 10.53
N TYR A 161 19.80 -0.45 10.88
CA TYR A 161 19.40 -0.73 12.26
C TYR A 161 20.45 -1.52 13.07
N SER A 162 21.01 -2.59 12.50
CA SER A 162 22.02 -3.40 13.19
C SER A 162 23.31 -2.62 13.46
N SER A 163 23.70 -1.71 12.58
CA SER A 163 24.91 -0.89 12.75
C SER A 163 24.71 0.24 13.76
N ALA A 164 23.47 0.75 13.85
CA ALA A 164 23.10 1.81 14.78
C ALA A 164 23.23 1.39 16.25
N ARG A 165 23.21 0.08 16.55
CA ARG A 165 23.39 -0.45 17.92
C ARG A 165 24.76 -0.14 18.54
N TYR A 166 25.75 0.19 17.73
CA TYR A 166 27.13 0.36 18.19
C TYR A 166 27.60 1.83 18.20
N ASP A 167 26.73 2.76 17.78
CA ASP A 167 27.07 4.18 17.59
C ASP A 167 25.84 5.05 17.90
N GLN A 168 25.94 5.85 18.97
CA GLN A 168 24.82 6.66 19.45
C GLN A 168 24.37 7.72 18.43
N SER A 169 25.31 8.32 17.69
CA SER A 169 24.99 9.30 16.66
C SER A 169 24.20 8.66 15.52
N LYS A 170 24.59 7.45 15.11
CA LYS A 170 23.81 6.67 14.14
C LYS A 170 22.46 6.24 14.69
N ALA A 171 22.37 5.84 15.96
CA ALA A 171 21.12 5.49 16.62
C ALA A 171 20.10 6.63 16.61
N ASP A 172 20.54 7.84 16.96
CA ASP A 172 19.68 9.02 16.99
C ASP A 172 19.23 9.44 15.58
N SER A 173 20.15 9.44 14.61
CA SER A 173 19.82 9.68 13.20
C SER A 173 18.83 8.65 12.66
N ASN A 174 19.06 7.37 12.96
CA ASN A 174 18.21 6.26 12.56
C ASN A 174 16.79 6.42 13.10
N MET A 175 16.65 6.72 14.39
CA MET A 175 15.35 6.96 15.01
C MET A 175 14.63 8.15 14.36
N ASN A 176 15.33 9.26 14.10
CA ASN A 176 14.74 10.44 13.48
C ASN A 176 14.21 10.14 12.07
N LEU A 177 14.95 9.37 11.26
CA LEU A 177 14.51 8.93 9.94
C LEU A 177 13.27 8.03 10.01
N LEU A 178 13.22 7.09 10.96
CA LEU A 178 12.06 6.21 11.16
C LEU A 178 10.82 7.00 11.59
N LYS A 179 10.98 7.95 12.52
CA LYS A 179 9.89 8.83 12.97
C LYS A 179 9.40 9.74 11.86
N ALA A 180 10.31 10.35 11.09
CA ALA A 180 9.96 11.19 9.95
C ALA A 180 9.16 10.39 8.90
N SER A 181 9.65 9.20 8.52
CA SER A 181 8.97 8.30 7.58
C SER A 181 7.54 7.96 8.04
N ALA A 182 7.40 7.48 9.28
CA ALA A 182 6.10 7.08 9.82
C ALA A 182 5.14 8.27 9.99
N SER A 183 5.65 9.44 10.42
CA SER A 183 4.84 10.65 10.60
C SER A 183 4.32 11.19 9.26
N VAL A 184 5.18 11.28 8.24
CA VAL A 184 4.78 11.72 6.90
C VAL A 184 3.72 10.78 6.34
N ALA A 185 3.93 9.46 6.44
CA ALA A 185 2.96 8.50 5.97
C ALA A 185 1.60 8.62 6.69
N LEU A 186 1.60 8.82 8.02
CA LEU A 186 0.37 9.01 8.80
C LEU A 186 -0.37 10.29 8.40
N ILE A 187 0.35 11.39 8.18
CA ILE A 187 -0.24 12.66 7.72
C ILE A 187 -0.86 12.48 6.32
N LEU A 188 -0.14 11.83 5.40
CA LEU A 188 -0.66 11.56 4.06
C LEU A 188 -1.89 10.64 4.09
N GLN A 189 -1.92 9.63 4.97
CA GLN A 189 -3.09 8.79 5.20
C GLN A 189 -4.28 9.59 5.75
N ALA A 190 -4.05 10.49 6.71
CA ALA A 190 -5.09 11.36 7.23
C ALA A 190 -5.66 12.29 6.14
N VAL A 191 -4.80 12.86 5.28
CA VAL A 191 -5.21 13.63 4.10
C VAL A 191 -6.04 12.76 3.14
N MET A 192 -5.62 11.51 2.90
CA MET A 192 -6.34 10.57 2.05
C MET A 192 -7.75 10.24 2.58
N VAL A 193 -7.89 10.04 3.90
CA VAL A 193 -9.20 9.88 4.55
C VAL A 193 -10.04 11.13 4.36
N LEU A 194 -9.50 12.31 4.65
CA LEU A 194 -10.20 13.58 4.52
C LEU A 194 -10.68 13.80 3.08
N VAL A 195 -9.80 13.64 2.08
CA VAL A 195 -10.16 13.81 0.67
C VAL A 195 -11.20 12.78 0.24
N SER A 196 -11.11 11.54 0.70
CA SER A 196 -12.12 10.51 0.41
C SER A 196 -13.49 10.89 0.98
N LEU A 197 -13.55 11.39 2.22
CA LEU A 197 -14.79 11.84 2.84
C LEU A 197 -15.34 13.10 2.15
N VAL A 198 -14.50 14.11 1.91
CA VAL A 198 -14.89 15.32 1.19
C VAL A 198 -15.41 14.98 -0.21
N ALA A 199 -14.75 14.07 -0.92
CA ALA A 199 -15.22 13.59 -2.21
C ALA A 199 -16.63 13.00 -2.10
N ALA A 200 -16.86 12.08 -1.17
CA ALA A 200 -18.15 11.43 -0.95
C ALA A 200 -19.31 12.44 -0.73
N PHE A 201 -19.04 13.56 -0.06
CA PHE A 201 -20.07 14.56 0.26
C PHE A 201 -20.18 15.72 -0.74
N LYS A 202 -19.08 16.13 -1.40
CA LYS A 202 -19.03 17.36 -2.20
C LYS A 202 -18.91 17.12 -3.70
N VAL A 203 -18.33 16.01 -4.14
CA VAL A 203 -18.14 15.74 -5.57
C VAL A 203 -19.43 15.15 -6.14
N GLN A 204 -20.03 15.88 -7.08
CA GLN A 204 -21.21 15.40 -7.81
C GLN A 204 -20.83 14.19 -8.68
N GLU A 205 -21.76 13.23 -8.78
CA GLU A 205 -21.63 12.01 -9.61
C GLU A 205 -20.55 11.03 -9.11
N VAL A 206 -19.98 11.26 -7.93
CA VAL A 206 -19.05 10.30 -7.32
C VAL A 206 -19.78 9.09 -6.74
N ASN A 207 -19.18 7.91 -6.88
CA ASN A 207 -19.66 6.74 -6.17
C ASN A 207 -19.24 6.82 -4.68
N ARG A 208 -20.16 7.33 -3.85
CA ARG A 208 -19.94 7.54 -2.40
C ARG A 208 -19.48 6.27 -1.68
N MET A 209 -20.01 5.10 -2.06
CA MET A 209 -19.63 3.83 -1.46
C MET A 209 -18.14 3.54 -1.64
N ARG A 210 -17.58 3.83 -2.83
CA ARG A 210 -16.14 3.63 -3.10
C ARG A 210 -15.27 4.59 -2.32
N CYS A 211 -15.72 5.83 -2.12
CA CYS A 211 -15.03 6.80 -1.27
C CYS A 211 -15.02 6.35 0.20
N PHE A 212 -16.15 5.86 0.74
CA PHE A 212 -16.19 5.33 2.10
C PHE A 212 -15.36 4.05 2.27
N GLU A 213 -15.34 3.17 1.26
CA GLU A 213 -14.46 1.99 1.27
C GLU A 213 -12.99 2.38 1.34
N LEU A 214 -12.54 3.34 0.52
CA LEU A 214 -11.15 3.83 0.54
C LEU A 214 -10.82 4.54 1.85
N ALA A 215 -11.73 5.34 2.39
CA ALA A 215 -11.57 5.95 3.71
C ALA A 215 -11.45 4.88 4.81
N GLY A 216 -12.30 3.86 4.78
CA GLY A 216 -12.28 2.75 5.74
C GLY A 216 -10.99 1.92 5.69
N LEU A 217 -10.53 1.56 4.48
CA LEU A 217 -9.25 0.86 4.29
C LEU A 217 -8.06 1.71 4.78
N THR A 218 -8.09 3.02 4.51
CA THR A 218 -7.03 3.93 4.95
C THR A 218 -7.06 4.14 6.47
N LEU A 219 -8.24 4.26 7.09
CA LEU A 219 -8.37 4.31 8.54
C LEU A 219 -7.87 3.03 9.21
N LEU A 220 -8.18 1.87 8.62
CA LEU A 220 -7.70 0.59 9.13
C LEU A 220 -6.17 0.52 9.08
N ILE A 221 -5.55 0.92 7.96
CA ILE A 221 -4.09 0.86 7.79
C ILE A 221 -3.32 1.93 8.59
N MET A 222 -3.98 3.01 9.04
CA MET A 222 -3.38 4.04 9.91
C MET A 222 -2.95 3.52 11.29
N SER A 223 -3.55 2.41 11.75
CA SER A 223 -3.16 1.77 13.01
C SER A 223 -1.67 1.35 13.02
N ALA A 224 -1.12 0.91 11.89
CA ALA A 224 0.27 0.48 11.79
C ALA A 224 1.30 1.62 12.02
N PRO A 225 1.25 2.77 11.31
CA PRO A 225 2.15 3.88 11.59
C PRO A 225 1.92 4.52 12.96
N ILE A 226 0.70 4.52 13.49
CA ILE A 226 0.42 4.99 14.87
C ILE A 226 1.15 4.09 15.87
N TYR A 227 0.93 2.77 15.81
CA TYR A 227 1.61 1.79 16.65
C TYR A 227 3.14 1.95 16.55
N ARG A 228 3.64 2.12 15.31
CA ARG A 228 5.07 2.30 15.07
C ARG A 228 5.63 3.56 15.72
N LEU A 229 4.96 4.69 15.62
CA LEU A 229 5.40 5.93 16.27
C LEU A 229 5.48 5.75 17.79
N CYS A 230 4.48 5.10 18.41
CA CYS A 230 4.50 4.78 19.83
C CYS A 230 5.68 3.90 20.23
N VAL A 231 6.03 2.89 19.42
CA VAL A 231 7.16 1.99 19.72
C VAL A 231 8.51 2.65 19.50
N LEU A 232 8.64 3.53 18.51
CA LEU A 232 9.91 4.21 18.20
C LEU A 232 10.40 5.13 19.32
N ASP A 233 9.50 5.61 20.17
CA ASP A 233 9.85 6.40 21.37
C ASP A 233 10.47 5.56 22.49
N ILE A 234 10.26 4.24 22.48
CA ILE A 234 10.83 3.34 23.49
C ILE A 234 12.28 3.00 23.10
N ARG A 235 13.24 3.56 23.84
CA ARG A 235 14.67 3.26 23.66
C ARG A 235 15.13 2.07 24.51
N THR A 236 16.11 1.33 24.02
CA THR A 236 16.74 0.22 24.76
C THR A 236 18.23 0.13 24.47
N ILE A 237 19.01 -0.25 25.49
CA ILE A 237 20.43 -0.61 25.36
C ILE A 237 20.63 -2.10 25.08
N ASP A 238 19.59 -2.91 25.27
CA ASP A 238 19.57 -4.32 24.91
C ASP A 238 18.39 -4.57 23.97
N VAL A 239 18.68 -4.73 22.68
CA VAL A 239 17.64 -5.07 21.70
C VAL A 239 17.13 -6.49 21.86
N PHE A 240 17.90 -7.40 22.45
CA PHE A 240 17.56 -8.82 22.59
C PHE A 240 16.71 -9.12 23.81
N ALA A 241 16.58 -8.16 24.72
CA ALA A 241 15.62 -8.22 25.81
C ALA A 241 14.19 -8.39 25.25
N PRO A 242 13.47 -9.45 25.65
CA PRO A 242 12.12 -9.71 25.16
C PRO A 242 11.17 -8.60 25.63
N ILE A 243 10.25 -8.23 24.75
CA ILE A 243 9.14 -7.34 25.10
C ILE A 243 8.02 -8.12 25.79
N SER A 244 7.15 -7.43 26.52
CA SER A 244 6.05 -8.08 27.24
C SER A 244 5.13 -8.85 26.28
N SER A 245 4.44 -9.89 26.76
CA SER A 245 3.48 -10.64 25.93
C SER A 245 2.35 -9.74 25.44
N THR A 246 1.96 -8.75 26.24
CA THR A 246 0.98 -7.72 25.86
C THR A 246 1.47 -6.89 24.68
N ASP A 247 2.70 -6.35 24.71
CA ASP A 247 3.25 -5.54 23.62
C ASP A 247 3.34 -6.33 22.30
N ARG A 248 3.62 -7.64 22.40
CA ARG A 248 3.62 -8.55 21.24
C ARG A 248 2.22 -8.75 20.68
N ALA A 249 1.24 -9.00 21.54
CA ALA A 249 -0.15 -9.08 21.09
C ALA A 249 -0.58 -7.78 20.39
N LEU A 250 -0.22 -6.62 20.95
CA LEU A 250 -0.49 -5.31 20.34
C LEU A 250 0.17 -5.17 18.96
N PHE A 251 1.41 -5.64 18.78
CA PHE A 251 2.05 -5.66 17.46
C PHE A 251 1.22 -6.44 16.42
N TYR A 252 0.81 -7.66 16.74
CA TYR A 252 0.04 -8.48 15.81
C TYR A 252 -1.35 -7.87 15.52
N ILE A 253 -2.02 -7.29 16.53
CA ILE A 253 -3.37 -6.74 16.41
C ILE A 253 -3.41 -5.39 15.70
N PHE A 254 -2.49 -4.47 16.05
CA PHE A 254 -2.53 -3.09 15.55
C PHE A 254 -1.59 -2.84 14.37
N HIS A 255 -0.63 -3.73 14.11
CA HIS A 255 0.26 -3.59 12.97
C HIS A 255 -0.01 -4.63 11.89
N LEU A 256 0.01 -5.93 12.22
CA LEU A 256 -0.01 -6.98 11.19
C LEU A 256 -1.41 -7.36 10.71
N ALA A 257 -2.40 -7.45 11.61
CA ALA A 257 -3.78 -7.77 11.27
C ALA A 257 -4.43 -6.72 10.34
N PRO A 258 -4.31 -5.41 10.58
CA PRO A 258 -4.89 -4.38 9.72
C PRO A 258 -4.25 -4.38 8.33
N GLU A 259 -2.92 -4.59 8.27
CA GLU A 259 -2.21 -4.81 7.00
C GLU A 259 -2.79 -6.01 6.24
N TRP A 260 -2.92 -7.16 6.89
CA TRP A 260 -3.44 -8.37 6.24
C TRP A 260 -4.89 -8.21 5.78
N ILE A 261 -5.76 -7.58 6.58
CA ILE A 261 -7.17 -7.34 6.21
C ILE A 261 -7.24 -6.45 4.97
N CYS A 262 -6.50 -5.34 4.94
CA CYS A 262 -6.47 -4.44 3.79
C CYS A 262 -5.98 -5.15 2.52
N VAL A 263 -4.86 -5.89 2.62
CA VAL A 263 -4.31 -6.67 1.50
C VAL A 263 -5.30 -7.73 1.02
N SER A 264 -5.96 -8.43 1.94
CA SER A 264 -6.95 -9.45 1.62
C SER A 264 -8.15 -8.85 0.87
N ILE A 265 -8.66 -7.69 1.30
CA ILE A 265 -9.76 -6.99 0.60
C ILE A 265 -9.31 -6.55 -0.80
N LEU A 266 -8.11 -5.96 -0.92
CA LEU A 266 -7.60 -5.48 -2.21
C LEU A 266 -7.32 -6.62 -3.20
N LEU A 267 -6.86 -7.78 -2.72
CA LEU A 267 -6.58 -8.94 -3.59
C LEU A 267 -7.81 -9.79 -3.89
N SER A 268 -8.75 -9.91 -2.94
CA SER A 268 -9.99 -10.70 -3.13
C SER A 268 -11.02 -9.99 -4.02
N THR A 269 -10.91 -8.68 -4.20
CA THR A 269 -11.85 -7.91 -5.01
C THR A 269 -11.30 -7.68 -6.42
N ASN A 270 -12.19 -7.70 -7.41
CA ASN A 270 -11.86 -7.22 -8.75
C ASN A 270 -11.77 -5.68 -8.72
N VAL A 271 -10.60 -5.17 -8.31
CA VAL A 271 -10.31 -3.73 -8.15
C VAL A 271 -10.63 -2.96 -9.43
N ARG A 272 -10.40 -3.58 -10.59
CA ARG A 272 -10.72 -2.99 -11.89
C ARG A 272 -12.21 -2.71 -12.07
N ALA A 273 -13.04 -3.72 -11.82
CA ALA A 273 -14.49 -3.55 -11.89
C ALA A 273 -15.02 -2.66 -10.75
N ARG A 274 -14.45 -2.80 -9.54
CA ARG A 274 -14.92 -2.12 -8.33
C ARG A 274 -14.66 -0.61 -8.35
N PHE A 275 -13.48 -0.20 -8.79
CA PHE A 275 -13.03 1.21 -8.81
C PHE A 275 -12.95 1.79 -10.22
N GLY A 276 -13.42 1.04 -11.23
CA GLY A 276 -13.42 1.50 -12.62
C GLY A 276 -12.03 1.70 -13.20
N THR A 277 -11.00 1.03 -12.69
CA THR A 277 -9.64 1.30 -13.17
C THR A 277 -9.41 0.76 -14.60
N GLY A 278 -8.51 1.37 -15.34
CA GLY A 278 -7.90 0.79 -16.53
C GLY A 278 -6.85 -0.28 -16.17
N ARG A 279 -6.21 -0.86 -17.19
CA ARG A 279 -5.10 -1.82 -17.02
C ARG A 279 -3.89 -1.20 -16.28
N TRP A 280 -3.72 0.11 -16.45
CA TRP A 280 -2.63 0.92 -15.86
C TRP A 280 -3.13 1.85 -14.74
N GLY A 281 -4.31 1.58 -14.17
CA GLY A 281 -4.96 2.47 -13.20
C GLY A 281 -5.92 3.46 -13.85
N ASP A 282 -5.43 4.60 -14.33
CA ASP A 282 -6.27 5.55 -15.08
C ASP A 282 -6.35 5.10 -16.55
N TYR A 283 -7.55 5.14 -17.16
CA TYR A 283 -7.76 4.63 -18.52
C TYR A 283 -6.90 5.37 -19.56
N GLU A 284 -6.62 6.67 -19.35
CA GLU A 284 -5.82 7.47 -20.30
C GLU A 284 -5.04 8.58 -19.62
N PHE A 285 -3.75 8.30 -19.35
CA PHE A 285 -2.85 9.32 -18.84
C PHE A 285 -2.73 10.55 -19.77
N ARG A 286 -2.88 10.35 -21.10
CA ARG A 286 -2.80 11.41 -22.12
C ARG A 286 -4.18 11.71 -22.74
N GLU A 287 -4.64 12.95 -22.57
CA GLU A 287 -5.93 13.41 -23.13
C GLU A 287 -5.94 13.41 -24.66
N THR A 288 -4.80 13.64 -25.30
CA THR A 288 -4.69 13.64 -26.78
C THR A 288 -5.01 12.28 -27.40
N LEU A 289 -4.79 11.19 -26.68
CA LEU A 289 -5.17 9.85 -27.13
C LEU A 289 -6.68 9.65 -27.04
N ARG A 290 -7.32 10.17 -25.98
CA ARG A 290 -8.77 10.14 -25.81
C ARG A 290 -9.47 10.84 -26.95
N ASP A 291 -9.05 12.07 -27.22
CA ASP A 291 -9.68 12.92 -28.23
C ASP A 291 -9.59 12.28 -29.62
N LYS A 292 -8.46 11.61 -29.93
CA LYS A 292 -8.31 10.85 -31.18
C LYS A 292 -9.26 9.65 -31.25
N ARG A 293 -9.41 8.88 -30.16
CA ARG A 293 -10.32 7.72 -30.12
C ARG A 293 -11.78 8.14 -30.25
N LEU A 294 -12.17 9.24 -29.60
CA LEU A 294 -13.53 9.77 -29.70
C LEU A 294 -13.83 10.27 -31.12
N LYS A 295 -12.91 11.04 -31.73
CA LYS A 295 -13.05 11.47 -33.13
C LYS A 295 -13.16 10.30 -34.10
N GLN A 296 -12.32 9.28 -33.92
CA GLN A 296 -12.37 8.09 -34.76
C GLN A 296 -13.70 7.33 -34.59
N ALA A 297 -14.21 7.22 -33.36
CA ALA A 297 -15.51 6.58 -33.10
C ALA A 297 -16.69 7.38 -33.70
N GLU A 298 -16.61 8.72 -33.69
CA GLU A 298 -17.57 9.59 -34.36
C GLU A 298 -17.52 9.41 -35.88
N GLU A 299 -16.33 9.39 -36.48
CA GLU A 299 -16.13 9.15 -37.92
C GLU A 299 -16.65 7.77 -38.35
N ASP A 300 -16.37 6.73 -37.57
CA ASP A 300 -16.84 5.36 -37.82
C ASP A 300 -18.37 5.26 -37.68
N ALA A 301 -18.97 5.96 -36.71
CA ALA A 301 -20.42 6.01 -36.55
C ALA A 301 -21.12 6.72 -37.72
N MET A 302 -20.54 7.82 -38.23
CA MET A 302 -21.06 8.50 -39.42
C MET A 302 -21.00 7.62 -40.67
N ARG A 303 -19.89 6.87 -40.85
CA ARG A 303 -19.75 5.92 -41.97
C ARG A 303 -20.80 4.81 -41.95
N LEU A 304 -21.11 4.28 -40.77
CA LEU A 304 -22.14 3.25 -40.60
C LEU A 304 -23.55 3.78 -40.92
N GLN A 305 -23.84 5.04 -40.56
CA GLN A 305 -25.13 5.66 -40.88
C GLN A 305 -25.28 5.90 -42.39
N LEU A 306 -24.25 6.40 -43.06
CA LEU A 306 -24.25 6.62 -44.51
C LEU A 306 -24.42 5.30 -45.28
N GLY A 307 -23.68 4.25 -44.91
CA GLY A 307 -23.79 2.94 -45.57
C GLY A 307 -25.18 2.31 -45.42
N SER A 308 -25.87 2.54 -44.30
CA SER A 308 -27.24 2.04 -44.10
C SER A 308 -28.31 2.77 -44.92
N GLN A 309 -28.06 4.02 -45.34
CA GLN A 309 -29.00 4.77 -46.18
C GLN A 309 -28.93 4.29 -47.65
N ASP A 310 -27.72 4.03 -48.16
CA ASP A 310 -27.54 3.54 -49.54
C ASP A 310 -28.16 2.15 -49.77
N GLU A 311 -28.12 1.25 -48.76
CA GLU A 311 -28.79 -0.05 -48.81
C GLU A 311 -30.33 0.06 -48.77
N SER A 312 -30.88 1.15 -48.22
CA SER A 312 -32.32 1.37 -48.15
C SER A 312 -32.92 1.99 -49.42
N GLU A 313 -32.12 2.67 -50.23
CA GLU A 313 -32.55 3.24 -51.52
C GLU A 313 -32.46 2.25 -52.70
N THR A 314 -31.83 1.09 -52.50
CA THR A 314 -31.61 0.07 -53.53
C THR A 314 -32.59 -1.11 -53.49
N VAL A 315 -33.63 -1.04 -52.65
CA VAL A 315 -34.72 -2.03 -52.52
C VAL A 315 -36.05 -1.42 -52.93
#